data_AF-A0A534KM78-F1
#
_entry.id   AF-A0A534KM78-F1
#
_cell.length_a   1.000
_cell.length_b   1.000
_cell.length_c   1.000
_cell.angle_alpha   90.00
_cell.angle_beta   90.00
_cell.angle_gamma   90.00
#
_symmetry.space_group_name_H-M   'P 1'
#
loop_
_entity.id
_entity.type
_entity.pdbx_description
1 polymer ?
#
loop_
_entity_poly.entity_id
_entity_poly.type
_entity_poly.pdbx_seq_one_letter_code
_entity_poly.pdbx_strand_id
1 'polypeptide(L)'
;MHVRTTFAAINRAGVFAAFDAKIHLQSSYPAAPMSFQPLSFDAETYLADVRMFGQPAFGAVYLIDDERKAIIETGTSWDAERILEAVHAFGLRPQEIDAVVVSHIHLDHAGGAGFLIDSMRSAKVYVHERGHKHLVDPARLVASAQQALGPTEAEMFGTMKPIPVDRLVSVKDRDRLELGKHSLVFFDSPGHAPHELTILDELNRCVY
;
A
#
# COMPACT_ATOMS: atom_id res chain seq x y z
N MET A 1 11.24 32.90 -3.38
CA MET A 1 11.06 32.57 -1.96
C MET A 1 11.13 31.05 -1.86
N HIS A 2 12.33 30.52 -1.61
CA HIS A 2 12.61 29.08 -1.51
C HIS A 2 13.03 28.82 -0.07
N VAL A 3 12.27 28.02 0.66
CA VAL A 3 12.65 27.60 2.01
C VAL A 3 13.48 26.34 1.88
N ARG A 4 14.80 26.49 2.03
CA ARG A 4 15.73 25.39 2.28
C ARG A 4 15.55 24.96 3.74
N THR A 5 15.08 23.75 3.98
CA THR A 5 15.20 23.09 5.28
C THR A 5 16.50 22.31 5.30
N THR A 6 17.53 22.89 5.90
CA THR A 6 18.79 22.24 6.22
C THR A 6 18.62 21.34 7.44
N PHE A 7 18.81 20.03 7.28
CA PHE A 7 19.22 19.16 8.39
C PHE A 7 20.74 18.96 8.28
N ALA A 8 21.48 19.62 9.17
CA ALA A 8 22.90 19.38 9.38
C ALA A 8 23.07 18.65 10.72
N ALA A 9 23.50 17.39 10.65
CA ALA A 9 24.21 16.74 11.74
C ALA A 9 25.45 16.07 11.14
N ILE A 10 26.59 16.75 11.28
CA ILE A 10 27.90 16.23 10.96
C ILE A 10 28.25 15.19 12.02
N ASN A 11 28.56 13.96 11.61
CA ASN A 11 29.41 13.10 12.43
C ASN A 11 30.54 12.51 11.57
N ARG A 12 31.78 12.85 11.95
CA ARG A 12 33.01 12.41 11.29
C ARG A 12 33.40 11.04 11.84
N ALA A 13 33.05 9.97 11.14
CA ALA A 13 33.77 8.70 11.17
C ALA A 13 33.36 7.87 9.96
N GLY A 14 34.30 7.61 9.06
CA GLY A 14 34.09 6.83 7.84
C GLY A 14 33.94 5.34 8.11
N VAL A 15 32.74 4.93 8.55
CA VAL A 15 32.29 3.55 8.54
C VAL A 15 30.84 3.56 8.06
N PHE A 16 30.60 3.18 6.80
CA PHE A 16 29.26 2.95 6.28
C PHE A 16 28.71 1.67 6.91
N ALA A 17 28.07 1.81 8.07
CA ALA A 17 27.08 0.85 8.51
C ALA A 17 25.79 1.21 7.79
N ALA A 18 25.22 0.29 7.02
CA ALA A 18 23.81 0.35 6.65
C ALA A 18 23.03 0.38 7.97
N PHE A 19 22.74 1.57 8.45
CA PHE A 19 21.89 1.78 9.60
C PHE A 19 20.52 1.31 9.15
N ASP A 20 20.07 0.19 9.70
CA ASP A 20 18.89 -0.53 9.22
C ASP A 20 17.68 0.42 9.26
N ALA A 21 17.29 0.96 8.11
CA ALA A 21 16.28 2.01 8.01
C ALA A 21 14.95 1.58 8.65
N LYS A 22 14.64 0.27 8.61
CA LYS A 22 13.51 -0.33 9.35
C LYS A 22 13.68 -0.12 10.86
N ILE A 23 14.85 -0.44 11.41
CA ILE A 23 15.17 -0.22 12.83
C ILE A 23 15.16 1.29 13.15
N HIS A 24 15.67 2.15 12.28
CA HIS A 24 15.66 3.60 12.53
C HIS A 24 14.25 4.17 12.55
N LEU A 25 13.39 3.82 11.57
CA LEU A 25 11.97 4.19 11.54
C LEU A 25 11.22 3.64 12.76
N GLN A 26 11.37 2.35 13.07
CA GLN A 26 10.68 1.70 14.19
C GLN A 26 11.16 2.16 15.57
N SER A 27 12.45 2.50 15.73
CA SER A 27 13.02 3.00 16.99
C SER A 27 12.77 4.48 17.21
N SER A 28 12.68 5.26 16.13
CA SER A 28 12.46 6.71 16.19
C SER A 28 10.97 7.06 16.28
N TYR A 29 10.09 6.15 15.83
CA TYR A 29 8.64 6.26 15.94
C TYR A 29 8.05 4.89 16.34
N PRO A 30 7.92 4.58 17.65
CA PRO A 30 7.17 3.40 18.06
C PRO A 30 5.73 3.55 17.56
N ALA A 31 5.39 2.78 16.54
CA ALA A 31 4.09 2.89 15.88
C ALA A 31 3.01 2.42 16.86
N ALA A 32 2.02 3.27 17.11
CA ALA A 32 0.80 2.86 17.79
C ALA A 32 0.20 1.66 17.03
N PRO A 33 -0.43 0.70 17.72
CA PRO A 33 -1.04 -0.45 17.07
C PRO A 33 -2.03 0.02 16.01
N MET A 34 -1.86 -0.52 14.80
CA MET A 34 -2.76 -0.24 13.69
C MET A 34 -4.01 -1.11 13.84
N SER A 35 -5.19 -0.50 13.75
CA SER A 35 -6.46 -1.21 13.86
C SER A 35 -7.44 -0.67 12.85
N PHE A 36 -8.23 -1.57 12.27
CA PHE A 36 -9.35 -1.22 11.41
C PHE A 36 -10.48 -0.65 12.25
N GLN A 37 -10.83 0.61 12.00
CA GLN A 37 -11.90 1.34 12.66
C GLN A 37 -13.07 1.49 11.68
N PRO A 38 -14.32 1.25 12.11
CA PRO A 38 -15.47 1.32 11.21
C PRO A 38 -15.69 2.75 10.71
N LEU A 39 -16.09 2.87 9.45
CA LEU A 39 -16.65 4.12 8.95
C LEU A 39 -18.05 4.31 9.52
N SER A 40 -18.38 5.53 9.95
CA SER A 40 -19.65 5.80 10.66
C SER A 40 -20.91 5.62 9.79
N PHE A 41 -20.74 5.52 8.48
CA PHE A 41 -21.81 5.47 7.48
C PHE A 41 -21.88 4.14 6.72
N ASP A 42 -21.00 3.19 7.03
CA ASP A 42 -20.98 1.87 6.37
C ASP A 42 -20.46 0.81 7.34
N ALA A 43 -21.23 -0.26 7.56
CA ALA A 43 -20.94 -1.25 8.60
C ALA A 43 -19.87 -2.26 8.18
N GLU A 44 -19.56 -2.34 6.89
CA GLU A 44 -18.64 -3.31 6.30
C GLU A 44 -17.31 -2.67 5.88
N THR A 45 -17.20 -1.34 5.87
CA THR A 45 -15.96 -0.64 5.52
C THR A 45 -15.25 -0.10 6.76
N TYR A 46 -13.95 -0.36 6.81
CA TYR A 46 -13.07 0.02 7.90
C TYR A 46 -11.83 0.72 7.36
N LEU A 47 -11.33 1.70 8.11
CA LEU A 47 -10.08 2.41 7.83
C LEU A 47 -9.05 2.09 8.90
N ALA A 48 -7.81 1.89 8.47
CA ALA A 48 -6.63 1.87 9.33
C ALA A 48 -5.65 2.96 8.87
N ASP A 49 -5.25 3.83 9.80
CA ASP A 49 -4.15 4.77 9.58
C ASP A 49 -2.83 4.01 9.68
N VAL A 50 -2.11 3.94 8.56
CA VAL A 50 -0.83 3.26 8.46
C VAL A 50 0.24 4.05 9.21
N ARG A 51 0.01 5.34 9.47
CA ARG A 51 0.98 6.26 10.08
C ARG A 51 2.31 6.25 9.33
N MET A 52 2.24 6.27 8.01
CA MET A 52 3.39 6.16 7.12
C MET A 52 4.45 7.20 7.50
N PHE A 53 5.72 6.79 7.53
CA PHE A 53 6.84 7.60 8.03
C PHE A 53 6.67 8.12 9.48
N GLY A 54 5.87 7.43 10.30
CA GLY A 54 5.57 7.82 11.68
C GLY A 54 4.55 8.96 11.81
N GLN A 55 4.01 9.47 10.69
CA GLN A 55 3.12 10.62 10.67
C GLN A 55 1.64 10.19 10.75
N PRO A 56 0.86 10.68 11.73
CA PRO A 56 -0.57 10.40 11.79
C PRO A 56 -1.30 10.87 10.52
N ALA A 57 -2.27 10.09 10.07
CA ALA A 57 -3.13 10.37 8.93
C ALA A 57 -2.39 10.65 7.60
N PHE A 58 -1.18 10.10 7.44
CA PHE A 58 -0.40 10.27 6.22
C PHE A 58 -0.75 9.24 5.14
N GLY A 59 -1.08 8.01 5.55
CA GLY A 59 -1.47 6.94 4.64
C GLY A 59 -2.56 6.10 5.27
N ALA A 60 -3.52 5.65 4.46
CA ALA A 60 -4.64 4.84 4.89
C ALA A 60 -4.66 3.51 4.13
N VAL A 61 -5.07 2.46 4.83
CA VAL A 61 -5.45 1.18 4.24
C VAL A 61 -6.88 0.90 4.65
N TYR A 62 -7.69 0.42 3.72
CA TYR A 62 -9.09 0.12 3.97
C TYR A 62 -9.34 -1.38 3.91
N LEU A 63 -10.27 -1.85 4.73
CA LEU A 63 -10.84 -3.19 4.67
C LEU A 63 -12.32 -3.07 4.33
N ILE A 64 -12.75 -3.78 3.30
CA ILE A 64 -14.18 -4.05 3.04
C ILE A 64 -14.42 -5.51 3.42
N ASP A 65 -15.20 -5.72 4.49
CA ASP A 65 -15.57 -7.04 5.02
C ASP A 65 -16.99 -7.43 4.59
N ASP A 66 -17.12 -7.80 3.32
CA ASP A 66 -18.36 -8.31 2.72
C ASP A 66 -18.26 -9.83 2.48
N GLU A 67 -19.16 -10.40 1.67
CA GLU A 67 -19.11 -11.81 1.23
C GLU A 67 -17.69 -12.20 0.75
N ARG A 68 -17.08 -11.33 -0.05
CA ARG A 68 -15.65 -11.35 -0.38
C ARG A 68 -14.96 -10.15 0.26
N LYS A 69 -13.76 -10.37 0.80
CA LYS A 69 -13.03 -9.35 1.58
C LYS A 69 -11.94 -8.71 0.75
N ALA A 70 -11.89 -7.38 0.78
CA ALA A 70 -10.91 -6.61 0.03
C ALA A 70 -10.08 -5.71 0.95
N ILE A 71 -8.78 -5.67 0.70
CA ILE A 71 -7.88 -4.63 1.21
C ILE A 71 -7.65 -3.62 0.09
N ILE A 72 -7.82 -2.33 0.38
CA ILE A 72 -7.53 -1.24 -0.55
C ILE A 72 -6.31 -0.48 -0.02
N GLU A 73 -5.32 -0.31 -0.90
CA GLU A 73 -3.96 0.16 -0.62
C GLU A 73 -3.13 -0.80 0.24
N THR A 74 -1.80 -0.71 0.10
CA THR A 74 -0.87 -1.60 0.82
C THR A 74 0.28 -0.87 1.50
N GLY A 75 0.33 0.45 1.39
CA GLY A 75 1.43 1.24 1.95
C GLY A 75 2.78 0.89 1.32
N THR A 76 3.83 1.14 2.09
CA THR A 76 5.19 0.74 1.78
C THR A 76 5.44 -0.74 2.09
N SER A 77 6.58 -1.29 1.67
CA SER A 77 6.96 -2.65 2.08
C SER A 77 7.09 -2.81 3.59
N TRP A 78 7.34 -1.71 4.32
CA TRP A 78 7.47 -1.72 5.77
C TRP A 78 6.13 -1.89 6.50
N ASP A 79 5.03 -1.60 5.82
CA ASP A 79 3.69 -1.61 6.41
C ASP A 79 3.03 -2.99 6.34
N ALA A 80 3.54 -3.90 5.49
CA ALA A 80 2.92 -5.21 5.25
C ALA A 80 2.71 -6.04 6.53
N GLU A 81 3.71 -6.09 7.41
CA GLU A 81 3.61 -6.82 8.69
C GLU A 81 2.53 -6.24 9.60
N ARG A 82 2.45 -4.91 9.69
CA ARG A 82 1.44 -4.20 10.48
C ARG A 82 0.04 -4.38 9.91
N ILE A 83 -0.11 -4.41 8.58
CA ILE A 83 -1.38 -4.73 7.91
C ILE A 83 -1.84 -6.15 8.26
N LEU A 84 -0.94 -7.14 8.26
CA LEU A 84 -1.27 -8.50 8.68
C LEU A 84 -1.68 -8.56 10.16
N GLU A 85 -0.97 -7.85 11.04
CA GLU A 85 -1.34 -7.72 12.45
C GLU A 85 -2.72 -7.08 12.63
N ALA A 86 -3.04 -6.03 11.87
CA ALA A 86 -4.35 -5.37 11.92
C ALA A 86 -5.48 -6.31 11.44
N VAL A 87 -5.24 -7.09 10.38
CA VAL A 87 -6.19 -8.14 9.92
C VAL A 87 -6.44 -9.16 11.04
N HIS A 88 -5.39 -9.62 11.70
CA HIS A 88 -5.51 -10.54 12.83
C HIS A 88 -6.25 -9.93 14.02
N ALA A 89 -5.93 -8.69 14.38
CA ALA A 89 -6.58 -7.98 15.48
C ALA A 89 -8.06 -7.69 15.20
N PHE A 90 -8.43 -7.51 13.94
CA PHE A 90 -9.82 -7.39 13.49
C PHE A 90 -10.62 -8.70 13.63
N GLY A 91 -9.93 -9.84 13.75
CA GLY A 91 -10.55 -11.16 13.93
C GLY A 91 -10.57 -12.02 12.66
N LEU A 92 -9.86 -11.60 11.61
CA LEU A 92 -9.73 -12.35 10.36
C LEU A 92 -8.37 -13.05 10.27
N ARG A 93 -8.31 -14.12 9.47
CA ARG A 93 -7.06 -14.71 9.00
C ARG A 93 -6.71 -14.09 7.64
N PRO A 94 -5.42 -13.89 7.33
CA PRO A 94 -5.00 -13.37 6.02
C PRO A 94 -5.56 -14.16 4.83
N GLN A 95 -5.78 -15.47 4.97
CA GLN A 95 -6.33 -16.31 3.90
C GLN A 95 -7.81 -16.05 3.59
N GLU A 96 -8.49 -15.28 4.44
CA GLU A 96 -9.89 -14.86 4.25
C GLU A 96 -10.00 -13.58 3.41
N ILE A 97 -8.87 -12.95 3.07
CA ILE A 97 -8.81 -11.83 2.13
C ILE A 97 -8.81 -12.38 0.69
N ASP A 98 -9.75 -11.90 -0.12
CA ASP A 98 -9.99 -12.32 -1.50
C ASP A 98 -9.39 -11.37 -2.54
N ALA A 99 -9.24 -10.09 -2.17
CA ALA A 99 -8.73 -9.06 -3.05
C ALA A 99 -7.79 -8.10 -2.33
N VAL A 100 -6.76 -7.67 -3.04
CA VAL A 100 -5.92 -6.52 -2.70
C VAL A 100 -6.01 -5.57 -3.88
N VAL A 101 -6.41 -4.33 -3.65
CA VAL A 101 -6.60 -3.32 -4.69
C VAL A 101 -5.61 -2.19 -4.45
N VAL A 102 -4.92 -1.74 -5.48
CA VAL A 102 -4.04 -0.56 -5.41
C VAL A 102 -4.48 0.48 -6.43
N SER A 103 -4.56 1.74 -6.02
CA SER A 103 -4.84 2.87 -6.90
C SER A 103 -3.77 3.00 -7.97
N HIS A 104 -2.50 2.84 -7.61
CA HIS A 104 -1.37 2.88 -8.52
C HIS A 104 -0.13 2.18 -7.95
N ILE A 105 0.93 2.07 -8.76
CA ILE A 105 2.09 1.22 -8.45
C ILE A 105 3.27 1.97 -7.81
N HIS A 106 3.08 3.14 -7.19
CA HIS A 106 4.18 3.75 -6.44
C HIS A 106 4.50 2.97 -5.16
N LEU A 107 5.70 3.15 -4.61
CA LEU A 107 6.21 2.34 -3.49
C LEU A 107 5.42 2.54 -2.20
N ASP A 108 4.79 3.69 -2.02
CA ASP A 108 3.91 4.03 -0.90
C ASP A 108 2.48 3.51 -1.04
N HIS A 109 2.13 2.94 -2.20
CA HIS A 109 0.79 2.44 -2.49
C HIS A 109 0.77 0.92 -2.68
N ALA A 110 1.65 0.43 -3.56
CA ALA A 110 1.78 -0.99 -3.90
C ALA A 110 3.01 -1.66 -3.26
N GLY A 111 3.76 -0.96 -2.41
CA GLY A 111 4.99 -1.47 -1.80
C GLY A 111 4.78 -2.74 -0.99
N GLY A 112 3.67 -2.78 -0.23
CA GLY A 112 3.29 -3.93 0.59
C GLY A 112 2.69 -5.11 -0.19
N ALA A 113 2.16 -4.87 -1.40
CA ALA A 113 1.30 -5.84 -2.09
C ALA A 113 1.93 -7.23 -2.27
N GLY A 114 3.17 -7.30 -2.77
CA GLY A 114 3.86 -8.58 -2.96
C GLY A 114 4.19 -9.32 -1.67
N PHE A 115 4.36 -8.59 -0.55
CA PHE A 115 4.61 -9.18 0.76
C PHE A 115 3.31 -9.70 1.41
N LEU A 116 2.20 -8.98 1.24
CA LEU A 116 0.91 -9.36 1.79
C LEU A 116 0.38 -10.67 1.20
N ILE A 117 0.50 -10.86 -0.11
CA ILE A 117 -0.04 -12.03 -0.81
C ILE A 117 0.62 -13.36 -0.45
N ASP A 118 1.82 -13.34 0.15
CA ASP A 118 2.47 -14.54 0.70
C ASP A 118 1.60 -15.18 1.81
N SER A 119 1.00 -14.31 2.64
CA SER A 119 0.11 -14.70 3.73
C SER A 119 -1.35 -14.77 3.27
N MET A 120 -1.79 -13.83 2.44
CA MET A 120 -3.13 -13.77 1.86
C MET A 120 -3.26 -14.69 0.65
N ARG A 121 -3.13 -16.00 0.86
CA ARG A 121 -2.98 -17.00 -0.23
C ARG A 121 -4.16 -17.09 -1.21
N SER A 122 -5.34 -16.65 -0.79
CA SER A 122 -6.55 -16.61 -1.63
C SER A 122 -6.65 -15.33 -2.47
N ALA A 123 -5.96 -14.27 -2.06
CA ALA A 123 -6.16 -12.94 -2.61
C ALA A 123 -5.64 -12.79 -4.06
N LYS A 124 -6.36 -12.06 -4.90
CA LYS A 124 -5.79 -11.51 -6.14
C LYS A 124 -5.48 -10.04 -5.98
N VAL A 125 -4.40 -9.57 -6.61
CA VAL A 125 -4.02 -8.16 -6.62
C VAL A 125 -4.58 -7.50 -7.88
N TYR A 126 -5.39 -6.47 -7.72
CA TYR A 126 -6.00 -5.72 -8.81
C TYR A 126 -5.22 -4.43 -9.02
N VAL A 127 -4.76 -4.23 -10.26
CA VAL A 127 -3.91 -3.10 -10.66
C VAL A 127 -4.26 -2.65 -12.06
N HIS A 128 -4.08 -1.37 -12.37
CA HIS A 128 -4.22 -0.88 -13.73
C HIS A 128 -3.37 -1.71 -14.71
N GLU A 129 -3.91 -2.04 -15.89
CA GLU A 129 -3.20 -2.77 -16.95
C GLU A 129 -1.78 -2.23 -17.29
N ARG A 130 -1.56 -0.92 -17.16
CA ARG A 130 -0.26 -0.27 -17.39
C ARG A 130 0.76 -0.59 -16.29
N GLY A 131 0.31 -0.77 -15.06
CA GLY A 131 1.15 -1.12 -13.92
C GLY A 131 1.45 -2.62 -13.80
N HIS A 132 0.62 -3.48 -14.40
CA HIS A 132 0.69 -4.93 -14.26
C HIS A 132 2.10 -5.50 -14.46
N LYS A 133 2.76 -5.22 -15.60
CA LYS A 133 4.10 -5.76 -15.89
C LYS A 133 5.16 -5.36 -14.86
N HIS A 134 4.99 -4.23 -14.20
CA HIS A 134 5.91 -3.72 -13.20
C HIS A 134 5.72 -4.40 -11.84
N LEU A 135 4.52 -4.90 -11.52
CA LEU A 135 4.33 -5.68 -10.29
C LEU A 135 4.73 -7.16 -10.49
N VAL A 136 4.72 -7.66 -11.73
CA VAL A 136 5.33 -8.96 -12.06
C VAL A 136 6.85 -8.91 -11.88
N ASP A 137 7.51 -7.83 -12.32
CA ASP A 137 8.93 -7.58 -12.09
C ASP A 137 9.17 -6.10 -11.70
N PRO A 138 9.29 -5.81 -10.39
CA PRO A 138 9.40 -4.44 -9.90
C PRO A 138 10.84 -3.89 -9.95
N ALA A 139 11.82 -4.66 -10.42
CA ALA A 139 13.22 -4.25 -10.36
C ALA A 139 13.48 -2.87 -11.00
N ARG A 140 12.88 -2.60 -12.17
CA ARG A 140 13.00 -1.31 -12.85
C ARG A 140 12.27 -0.18 -12.13
N LEU A 141 11.12 -0.48 -11.53
CA LEU A 141 10.31 0.49 -10.81
C LEU A 141 11.04 0.94 -9.53
N VAL A 142 11.54 -0.01 -8.74
CA VAL A 142 12.34 0.26 -7.54
C VAL A 142 13.60 1.04 -7.88
N ALA A 143 14.34 0.63 -8.93
CA ALA A 143 15.55 1.35 -9.35
C ALA A 143 15.25 2.80 -9.81
N SER A 144 14.14 3.01 -10.52
CA SER A 144 13.71 4.35 -10.95
C SER A 144 13.35 5.23 -9.76
N ALA A 145 12.65 4.69 -8.76
CA ALA A 145 12.32 5.42 -7.54
C ALA A 145 13.57 5.80 -6.74
N GLN A 146 14.52 4.86 -6.60
CA GLN A 146 15.81 5.13 -5.95
C GLN A 146 16.60 6.24 -6.66
N GLN A 147 16.59 6.27 -7.99
CA GLN A 147 17.24 7.32 -8.75
C GLN A 147 16.56 8.69 -8.54
N ALA A 148 15.22 8.72 -8.45
CA ALA A 148 14.45 9.95 -8.32
C ALA A 148 14.54 10.57 -6.91
N LEU A 149 14.46 9.74 -5.86
CA LEU A 149 14.48 10.16 -4.45
C LEU A 149 15.91 10.27 -3.89
N GLY A 150 16.87 9.59 -4.51
CA GLY A 150 18.19 9.40 -3.92
C GLY A 150 18.18 8.29 -2.86
N PRO A 151 19.37 7.78 -2.48
CA PRO A 151 19.50 6.55 -1.70
C PRO A 151 18.85 6.63 -0.31
N THR A 152 19.04 7.74 0.39
CA THR A 152 18.54 7.91 1.77
C THR A 152 17.02 8.01 1.83
N GLU A 153 16.40 8.78 0.93
CA GLU A 153 14.94 8.95 0.93
C GLU A 153 14.25 7.68 0.42
N ALA A 154 14.82 7.00 -0.57
CA ALA A 154 14.27 5.76 -1.11
C ALA A 154 14.20 4.63 -0.06
N GLU A 155 15.15 4.57 0.88
CA GLU A 155 15.10 3.61 1.99
C GLU A 155 13.84 3.74 2.84
N MET A 156 13.27 4.95 2.96
CA MET A 156 12.03 5.17 3.72
C MET A 156 10.84 4.46 3.09
N PHE A 157 10.81 4.34 1.75
CA PHE A 157 9.76 3.64 1.00
C PHE A 157 10.01 2.13 0.89
N GLY A 158 11.25 1.69 1.13
CA GLY A 158 11.63 0.29 1.13
C GLY A 158 11.78 -0.29 -0.28
N THR A 159 11.16 -1.44 -0.53
CA THR A 159 11.31 -2.19 -1.78
C THR A 159 9.97 -2.77 -2.25
N MET A 160 9.99 -3.61 -3.27
CA MET A 160 8.83 -4.36 -3.74
C MET A 160 9.20 -5.82 -3.99
N LYS A 161 8.27 -6.72 -3.69
CA LYS A 161 8.37 -8.13 -4.02
C LYS A 161 7.58 -8.43 -5.31
N PRO A 162 8.11 -9.23 -6.26
CA PRO A 162 7.37 -9.71 -7.42
C PRO A 162 6.04 -10.39 -7.05
N ILE A 163 5.01 -10.15 -7.85
CA ILE A 163 3.71 -10.80 -7.75
C ILE A 163 3.56 -11.84 -8.87
N PRO A 164 3.22 -13.11 -8.56
CA PRO A 164 2.94 -14.12 -9.58
C PRO A 164 1.82 -13.68 -10.53
N VAL A 165 1.99 -13.95 -11.83
CA VAL A 165 1.05 -13.51 -12.88
C VAL A 165 -0.37 -14.04 -12.65
N ASP A 166 -0.51 -15.26 -12.12
CA ASP A 166 -1.80 -15.88 -11.80
C ASP A 166 -2.50 -15.25 -10.57
N ARG A 167 -1.76 -14.47 -9.78
CA ARG A 167 -2.25 -13.72 -8.61
C ARG A 167 -2.48 -12.24 -8.92
N LEU A 168 -2.15 -11.77 -10.12
CA LEU A 168 -2.30 -10.38 -10.55
C LEU A 168 -3.42 -10.25 -11.58
N VAL A 169 -4.29 -9.27 -11.42
CA VAL A 169 -5.42 -8.97 -12.31
C VAL A 169 -5.24 -7.56 -12.83
N SER A 170 -5.14 -7.44 -14.15
CA SER A 170 -5.18 -6.14 -14.84
C SER A 170 -6.63 -5.67 -14.92
N VAL A 171 -6.89 -4.47 -14.42
CA VAL A 171 -8.17 -3.78 -14.60
C VAL A 171 -8.01 -2.62 -15.57
N LYS A 172 -9.12 -2.25 -16.21
CA LYS A 172 -9.26 -1.13 -17.16
C LYS A 172 -10.37 -0.19 -16.70
N ASP A 173 -10.46 0.97 -17.36
CA ASP A 173 -11.57 1.90 -17.17
C ASP A 173 -12.92 1.18 -17.22
N ARG A 174 -13.72 1.37 -16.17
CA ARG A 174 -15.06 0.82 -15.91
C ARG A 174 -15.15 -0.70 -15.70
N ASP A 175 -14.03 -1.39 -15.54
CA ASP A 175 -14.06 -2.75 -15.00
C ASP A 175 -14.65 -2.74 -13.59
N ARG A 176 -15.13 -3.91 -13.16
CA ARG A 176 -15.77 -4.10 -11.84
C ARG A 176 -15.15 -5.25 -11.07
N LEU A 177 -15.09 -5.08 -9.75
CA LEU A 177 -14.83 -6.14 -8.80
C LEU A 177 -16.02 -6.27 -7.84
N GLU A 178 -16.76 -7.37 -7.99
CA GLU A 178 -17.88 -7.73 -7.14
C GLU A 178 -17.39 -8.37 -5.84
N LEU A 179 -17.81 -7.81 -4.69
CA LEU A 179 -17.49 -8.28 -3.35
C LEU A 179 -18.69 -8.83 -2.58
N GLY A 180 -19.91 -8.63 -3.08
CA GLY A 180 -21.15 -9.00 -2.41
C GLY A 180 -22.18 -7.90 -2.62
N LYS A 181 -22.52 -7.18 -1.55
CA LYS A 181 -23.25 -5.91 -1.60
C LYS A 181 -22.39 -4.77 -2.15
N HIS A 182 -21.08 -4.81 -1.90
CA HIS A 182 -20.10 -3.86 -2.42
C HIS A 182 -19.66 -4.25 -3.84
N SER A 183 -19.59 -3.25 -4.72
CA SER A 183 -19.07 -3.36 -6.09
C SER A 183 -18.09 -2.22 -6.30
N LEU A 184 -16.84 -2.56 -6.59
CA LEU A 184 -15.78 -1.60 -6.87
C LEU A 184 -15.68 -1.37 -8.38
N VAL A 185 -15.88 -0.13 -8.83
CA VAL A 185 -15.72 0.30 -10.22
C VAL A 185 -14.41 1.05 -10.36
N PHE A 186 -13.57 0.61 -11.30
CA PHE A 186 -12.29 1.25 -11.59
C PHE A 186 -12.47 2.36 -12.62
N PHE A 187 -11.88 3.52 -12.41
CA PHE A 187 -11.81 4.59 -13.40
C PHE A 187 -10.36 4.96 -13.67
N ASP A 188 -10.01 5.11 -14.95
CA ASP A 188 -8.71 5.68 -15.32
C ASP A 188 -8.65 7.13 -14.81
N SER A 189 -7.67 7.44 -13.96
CA SER A 189 -7.46 8.80 -13.42
C SER A 189 -6.02 9.30 -13.63
N PRO A 190 -5.49 9.23 -14.86
CA PRO A 190 -4.10 9.58 -15.10
C PRO A 190 -3.83 11.05 -14.80
N GLY A 191 -2.70 11.33 -14.17
CA GLY A 191 -2.25 12.68 -13.86
C GLY A 191 -0.99 12.66 -13.03
N HIS A 192 -1.11 12.22 -11.78
CA HIS A 192 0.05 11.98 -10.92
C HIS A 192 0.84 10.76 -11.42
N ALA A 193 0.16 9.68 -11.82
CA ALA A 193 0.78 8.58 -12.56
C ALA A 193 -0.05 8.13 -13.77
N PRO A 194 0.57 7.63 -14.86
CA PRO A 194 -0.16 7.18 -16.05
C PRO A 194 -0.95 5.88 -15.83
N HIS A 195 -0.76 5.22 -14.70
CA HIS A 195 -1.37 3.95 -14.29
C HIS A 195 -2.21 4.13 -13.01
N GLU A 196 -2.69 5.34 -12.76
CA GLU A 196 -3.50 5.70 -11.61
C GLU A 196 -4.97 5.42 -11.86
N LEU A 197 -5.62 4.86 -10.84
CA LEU A 197 -7.03 4.54 -10.80
C LEU A 197 -7.69 5.29 -9.66
N THR A 198 -8.91 5.70 -9.92
CA THR A 198 -9.87 6.06 -8.90
C THR A 198 -10.84 4.89 -8.74
N ILE A 199 -11.06 4.44 -7.50
CA ILE A 199 -11.91 3.27 -7.22
C ILE A 199 -13.18 3.76 -6.54
N LEU A 200 -14.32 3.62 -7.21
CA LEU A 200 -15.63 3.94 -6.65
C LEU A 200 -16.28 2.69 -6.10
N ASP A 201 -16.68 2.72 -4.83
CA ASP A 201 -17.63 1.77 -4.29
C ASP A 201 -19.07 2.23 -4.55
N GLU A 202 -19.83 1.42 -5.30
CA GLU A 202 -21.18 1.78 -5.72
C GLU A 202 -22.19 1.80 -4.56
N LEU A 203 -21.93 1.09 -3.46
CA LEU A 203 -22.85 0.98 -2.33
C LEU A 203 -22.78 2.22 -1.42
N ASN A 204 -21.61 2.47 -0.85
CA ASN A 204 -21.40 3.55 0.13
C ASN A 204 -20.96 4.88 -0.53
N ARG A 205 -20.65 4.86 -1.84
CA ARG A 205 -20.17 6.02 -2.63
C ARG A 205 -18.80 6.54 -2.19
N CYS A 206 -18.02 5.73 -1.46
CA CYS A 206 -16.62 6.02 -1.21
C CYS A 206 -15.83 6.02 -2.51
N VAL A 207 -14.89 6.96 -2.58
CA VAL A 207 -13.90 7.04 -3.63
C VAL A 207 -12.55 6.85 -2.97
N TYR A 208 -11.87 5.77 -3.33
CA TYR A 208 -10.52 5.43 -2.89
C TYR A 208 -9.51 5.82 -3.96
#